data_AF-A0A2D9J571-F1
#
_entry.id   AF-A0A2D9J571-F1
#
_cell.length_a   1.000
_cell.length_b   1.000
_cell.length_c   1.000
_cell.angle_alpha   90.00
_cell.angle_beta   90.00
_cell.angle_gamma   90.00
#
_symmetry.space_group_name_H-M   'P 1'
#
loop_
_entity.id
_entity.type
_entity.pdbx_description
1 polymer ?
#
loop_
_entity_poly.entity_id
_entity_poly.type
_entity_poly.pdbx_seq_one_letter_code
_entity_poly.pdbx_strand_id
1 'polypeptide(L)'
;NMFKGELLANKMQVVLESNGMSLSQVDNTSFKALFDLNVKSNGAMVGASGAIMGILVAFGMLNPNAELMLIFLPIPIKAKYFIPGIIVLDLISATTGVSFFNPSNTAYIAHIGGAVTGFIIMYFWKKNQFNKYRWN
;
A
#
# COMPACT_ATOMS: atom_id res chain seq x y z
N ASN A 1 -19.92 6.15 10.60
CA ASN A 1 -19.83 4.67 10.72
C ASN A 1 -21.16 3.92 10.62
N MET A 2 -22.31 4.56 10.83
CA MET A 2 -23.64 3.93 10.71
C MET A 2 -23.93 3.33 9.32
N PHE A 3 -23.52 4.03 8.25
CA PHE A 3 -23.70 3.58 6.86
C PHE A 3 -23.00 2.26 6.49
N LYS A 4 -21.95 1.84 7.20
CA LYS A 4 -21.25 0.57 6.92
C LYS A 4 -21.99 -0.64 7.53
N GLY A 5 -22.57 -0.47 8.72
CA GLY A 5 -23.32 -1.52 9.40
C GLY A 5 -24.65 -1.83 8.71
N GLU A 6 -25.37 -0.79 8.27
CA GLU A 6 -26.62 -0.92 7.55
C GLU A 6 -26.45 -1.51 6.15
N LEU A 7 -25.39 -1.11 5.44
CA LEU A 7 -25.04 -1.70 4.13
C LEU A 7 -24.64 -3.18 4.26
N LEU A 8 -23.90 -3.54 5.33
CA LEU A 8 -23.55 -4.92 5.60
C LEU A 8 -24.79 -5.74 5.95
N ALA A 9 -25.68 -5.24 6.81
CA ALA A 9 -26.91 -5.91 7.18
C ALA A 9 -27.80 -6.18 5.95
N ASN A 10 -27.96 -5.18 5.07
CA ASN A 10 -28.69 -5.33 3.81
C ASN A 10 -28.05 -6.39 2.89
N LYS A 11 -26.72 -6.39 2.75
CA LYS A 11 -26.01 -7.41 1.94
C LYS A 11 -26.08 -8.80 2.56
N MET A 12 -26.01 -8.91 3.89
CA MET A 12 -26.13 -10.16 4.62
C MET A 12 -27.54 -10.74 4.49
N GLN A 13 -28.57 -9.90 4.59
CA GLN A 13 -29.96 -10.33 4.44
C GLN A 13 -30.19 -11.05 3.10
N VAL A 14 -29.73 -10.44 2.00
CA VAL A 14 -29.83 -11.03 0.66
C VAL A 14 -29.09 -12.38 0.55
N VAL A 15 -27.90 -12.49 1.15
CA VAL A 15 -27.11 -13.74 1.15
C VAL A 15 -27.75 -14.82 2.03
N LEU A 16 -28.34 -14.46 3.17
CA LEU A 16 -28.99 -15.40 4.08
C LEU A 16 -30.28 -15.93 3.45
N GLU A 17 -31.11 -15.05 2.91
CA GLU A 17 -32.39 -15.40 2.27
C GLU A 17 -32.18 -16.30 1.05
N SER A 18 -31.14 -16.04 0.24
CA SER A 18 -30.76 -16.92 -0.88
C SER A 18 -30.30 -18.32 -0.47
N ASN A 19 -29.94 -18.53 0.80
CA ASN A 19 -29.61 -19.84 1.37
C ASN A 19 -30.71 -20.39 2.30
N GLY A 20 -31.92 -19.81 2.24
CA GLY A 20 -33.07 -20.24 3.05
C GLY A 20 -32.96 -19.91 4.54
N MET A 21 -32.05 -19.01 4.92
CA MET A 21 -31.85 -18.56 6.31
C MET A 21 -32.45 -17.17 6.53
N SER A 22 -33.00 -16.93 7.72
CA SER A 22 -33.56 -15.64 8.12
C SER A 22 -32.57 -14.85 8.97
N LEU A 23 -32.61 -13.52 8.90
CA LEU A 23 -31.80 -12.64 9.75
C LEU A 23 -32.04 -12.88 11.25
N SER A 24 -33.23 -13.36 11.62
CA SER A 24 -33.59 -13.72 13.00
C SER A 24 -32.80 -14.90 13.57
N GLN A 25 -32.13 -15.69 12.73
CA GLN A 25 -31.27 -16.80 13.13
C GLN A 25 -29.81 -16.37 13.34
N VAL A 26 -29.46 -15.14 12.99
CA VAL A 26 -28.13 -14.58 13.19
C VAL A 26 -28.08 -13.92 14.56
N ASP A 27 -27.42 -14.55 15.52
CA ASP A 27 -27.19 -13.96 16.83
C ASP A 27 -26.15 -12.83 16.76
N ASN A 28 -26.09 -12.03 17.83
CA ASN A 28 -25.14 -10.91 17.92
C ASN A 28 -23.67 -11.37 17.78
N THR A 29 -23.36 -12.59 18.18
CA THR A 29 -22.02 -13.19 18.07
C THR A 29 -21.66 -13.45 16.60
N SER A 30 -22.56 -14.05 15.84
CA SER A 30 -22.41 -14.34 14.41
C SER A 30 -22.38 -13.06 13.59
N PHE A 31 -23.22 -12.07 13.92
CA PHE A 31 -23.18 -10.76 13.29
C PHE A 31 -21.83 -10.07 13.53
N LYS A 32 -21.32 -10.09 14.77
CA LYS A 32 -19.99 -9.53 15.08
C LYS A 32 -18.88 -10.25 14.33
N ALA A 33 -18.92 -11.59 14.25
CA ALA A 33 -17.93 -12.36 13.51
C ALA A 33 -17.96 -12.03 12.00
N LEU A 34 -19.14 -11.93 11.40
CA LEU A 34 -19.31 -11.58 9.99
C LEU A 34 -18.90 -10.13 9.70
N PHE A 35 -19.20 -9.20 10.61
CA PHE A 35 -18.75 -7.82 10.54
C PHE A 35 -17.21 -7.73 10.64
N ASP A 36 -16.60 -8.43 11.60
CA ASP A 36 -15.14 -8.48 11.77
C ASP A 36 -14.48 -9.09 10.53
N LEU A 37 -15.07 -10.15 9.95
CA LEU A 37 -14.60 -10.75 8.69
C LEU A 37 -14.74 -9.77 7.52
N ASN A 38 -15.85 -9.06 7.39
CA ASN A 38 -16.07 -8.09 6.32
C ASN A 38 -15.10 -6.90 6.41
N VAL A 39 -14.86 -6.40 7.61
CA VAL A 39 -13.88 -5.32 7.83
C VAL A 39 -12.47 -5.80 7.52
N LYS A 40 -12.12 -7.04 7.91
CA LYS A 40 -10.81 -7.65 7.64
C LYS A 40 -10.63 -8.01 6.16
N SER A 41 -11.68 -8.42 5.45
CA SER A 41 -11.64 -8.76 4.03
C SER A 41 -11.63 -7.53 3.12
N ASN A 42 -12.27 -6.44 3.54
CA ASN A 42 -12.26 -5.15 2.83
C ASN A 42 -11.03 -4.29 3.14
N GLY A 43 -9.89 -4.90 3.51
CA GLY A 43 -8.58 -4.24 3.67
C GLY A 43 -7.98 -3.68 2.36
N ALA A 44 -8.83 -3.20 1.46
CA ALA A 44 -8.54 -2.65 0.15
C ALA A 44 -7.91 -1.26 0.28
N MET A 45 -6.64 -1.23 0.68
CA MET A 45 -5.73 -0.12 0.34
C MET A 45 -4.26 -0.54 0.32
N VAL A 46 -3.97 -1.83 0.26
CA VAL A 46 -2.60 -2.40 0.28
C VAL A 46 -1.78 -2.11 -0.99
N GLY A 47 -2.32 -1.42 -2.01
CA GLY A 47 -1.62 -1.21 -3.30
C GLY A 47 -1.10 0.21 -3.55
N ALA A 48 -1.80 1.25 -3.08
CA ALA A 48 -1.46 2.63 -3.43
C ALA A 48 -0.10 3.07 -2.86
N SER A 49 0.21 2.67 -1.64
CA SER A 49 1.48 2.99 -1.00
C SER A 49 2.68 2.31 -1.68
N GLY A 50 2.49 1.09 -2.19
CA GLY A 50 3.48 0.42 -3.03
C GLY A 50 3.76 1.17 -4.34
N ALA A 51 2.72 1.67 -5.00
CA ALA A 51 2.90 2.50 -6.20
C ALA A 51 3.68 3.80 -5.90
N ILE A 52 3.42 4.45 -4.77
CA ILE A 52 4.19 5.62 -4.32
C ILE A 52 5.66 5.27 -4.13
N MET A 53 5.98 4.13 -3.50
CA MET A 53 7.37 3.67 -3.38
C MET A 53 8.01 3.41 -4.74
N GLY A 54 7.28 2.82 -5.69
CA GLY A 54 7.77 2.63 -7.05
C GLY A 54 8.11 3.95 -7.76
N ILE A 55 7.26 4.96 -7.62
CA ILE A 55 7.49 6.30 -8.17
C ILE A 55 8.70 6.97 -7.50
N LEU A 56 8.84 6.87 -6.19
CA LEU A 56 9.98 7.43 -5.45
C LEU A 56 11.29 6.81 -5.91
N VAL A 57 11.35 5.49 -6.07
CA VAL A 57 12.54 4.80 -6.60
C VAL A 57 12.87 5.28 -8.01
N ALA A 58 11.88 5.34 -8.90
CA ALA A 58 12.09 5.84 -10.25
C ALA A 58 12.60 7.30 -10.26
N PHE A 59 12.04 8.16 -9.40
CA PHE A 59 12.49 9.53 -9.22
C PHE A 59 13.94 9.60 -8.74
N GLY A 60 14.33 8.81 -7.74
CA GLY A 60 15.71 8.79 -7.23
C GLY A 60 16.72 8.33 -8.28
N MET A 61 16.32 7.45 -9.20
CA MET A 61 17.18 6.99 -10.30
C MET A 61 17.33 8.02 -11.41
N LEU A 62 16.30 8.83 -11.67
CA LEU A 62 16.32 9.91 -12.66
C LEU A 62 17.02 11.16 -12.14
N ASN A 63 16.73 11.54 -10.90
CA ASN A 63 17.15 12.80 -10.28
C ASN A 63 17.90 12.55 -8.96
N PRO A 64 19.04 11.83 -8.95
CA PRO A 64 19.73 11.42 -7.72
C PRO A 64 20.23 12.59 -6.86
N ASN A 65 20.42 13.77 -7.45
CA ASN A 65 20.87 14.98 -6.77
C ASN A 65 19.73 15.93 -6.39
N ALA A 66 18.48 15.62 -6.72
CA ALA A 66 17.34 16.43 -6.26
C ALA A 66 17.26 16.37 -4.74
N GLU A 67 16.99 17.52 -4.11
CA GLU A 67 16.89 17.63 -2.67
C GLU A 67 15.44 17.38 -2.25
N LEU A 68 15.25 16.38 -1.38
CA LEU A 68 13.97 16.02 -0.77
C LEU A 68 14.00 16.39 0.71
N MET A 69 12.88 16.83 1.25
CA MET A 69 12.75 17.16 2.67
C MET A 69 11.43 16.64 3.23
N LEU A 70 11.41 16.35 4.53
CA LEU A 70 10.19 16.03 5.25
C LEU A 70 9.51 17.34 5.68
N ILE A 71 8.18 17.39 5.57
CA ILE A 71 7.42 18.62 5.91
C ILE A 71 7.64 19.03 7.38
N PHE A 72 7.78 18.06 8.29
CA PHE A 72 7.96 18.28 9.73
C PHE A 72 9.44 18.38 10.16
N LEU A 73 10.38 18.10 9.27
CA LEU A 73 11.82 18.25 9.50
C LEU A 73 12.45 18.74 8.18
N PRO A 74 12.50 20.07 7.94
CA PRO A 74 12.87 20.65 6.65
C PRO A 74 14.39 20.65 6.43
N ILE A 75 15.02 19.48 6.51
CA ILE A 75 16.43 19.28 6.18
C ILE A 75 16.49 18.69 4.77
N PRO A 76 17.03 19.42 3.78
CA PRO A 76 17.19 18.91 2.43
C PRO A 76 18.22 17.79 2.38
N ILE A 77 17.81 16.63 1.85
CA ILE A 77 18.63 15.45 1.67
C ILE A 77 18.53 15.00 0.22
N LYS A 78 19.66 14.71 -0.42
CA LYS A 78 19.68 14.26 -1.81
C LYS A 78 18.89 12.95 -1.97
N ALA A 79 18.12 12.85 -3.04
CA ALA A 79 17.25 11.72 -3.36
C ALA A 79 17.97 10.37 -3.29
N LYS A 80 19.24 10.30 -3.74
CA LYS A 80 20.09 9.09 -3.66
C LYS A 80 20.34 8.55 -2.26
N TYR A 81 20.21 9.38 -1.23
CA TYR A 81 20.33 8.97 0.18
C TYR A 81 18.95 8.90 0.84
N PHE A 82 18.08 9.85 0.54
CA PHE A 82 16.77 9.96 1.13
C PHE A 82 15.90 8.73 0.83
N ILE A 83 15.80 8.34 -0.44
CA ILE A 83 14.89 7.26 -0.87
C ILE A 83 15.32 5.88 -0.34
N PRO A 84 16.60 5.47 -0.44
CA PRO A 84 17.05 4.23 0.21
C PRO A 84 16.87 4.28 1.74
N GLY A 85 17.10 5.45 2.35
CA GLY A 85 16.92 5.64 3.79
C GLY A 85 15.49 5.38 4.25
N ILE A 86 14.50 5.97 3.59
CA ILE A 86 13.08 5.75 3.94
C ILE A 86 12.65 4.29 3.70
N ILE A 87 13.16 3.62 2.67
CA ILE A 87 12.86 2.20 2.40
C ILE A 87 13.45 1.32 3.50
N VAL A 88 14.69 1.57 3.94
CA VAL A 88 15.30 0.82 5.05
C VAL A 88 14.56 1.07 6.36
N LEU A 89 14.19 2.32 6.66
CA LEU A 89 13.40 2.63 7.85
C LEU A 89 12.03 1.94 7.82
N ASP A 90 11.37 1.91 6.67
CA ASP A 90 10.11 1.19 6.48
C ASP A 90 10.25 -0.32 6.69
N LEU A 91 11.34 -0.94 6.21
CA LEU A 91 11.68 -2.35 6.46
C LEU A 91 11.96 -2.65 7.95
N ILE A 92 12.70 -1.77 8.63
CA ILE A 92 12.96 -1.91 10.07
C ILE A 92 11.65 -1.76 10.86
N SER A 93 10.80 -0.79 10.48
CA SER A 93 9.48 -0.59 11.08
C SER A 93 8.63 -1.86 10.98
N ALA A 94 8.64 -2.47 9.79
CA ALA A 94 7.88 -3.68 9.52
C ALA A 94 8.40 -4.91 10.28
N THR A 95 9.72 -5.03 10.50
CA THR A 95 10.32 -6.19 11.19
C THR A 95 10.28 -6.08 12.71
N THR A 96 10.32 -4.85 13.25
CA THR A 96 10.33 -4.59 14.70
C THR A 96 8.94 -4.31 15.26
N GLY A 97 7.94 -4.06 14.39
CA GLY A 97 6.59 -3.63 14.80
C GLY A 97 6.52 -2.19 15.32
N VAL A 98 7.64 -1.47 15.29
CA VAL A 98 7.73 -0.05 15.67
C VAL A 98 7.33 0.79 14.46
N SER A 99 6.13 1.37 14.48
CA SER A 99 5.65 2.19 13.37
C SER A 99 6.31 3.57 13.37
N PHE A 100 7.31 3.78 12.51
CA PHE A 100 7.85 5.12 12.25
C PHE A 100 6.98 5.93 11.26
N PHE A 101 6.31 5.24 10.32
CA PHE A 101 5.51 5.90 9.27
C PHE A 101 4.12 5.29 9.02
N ASN A 102 3.79 4.08 9.51
CA ASN A 102 2.46 3.48 9.29
C ASN A 102 2.04 2.44 10.37
N PRO A 103 0.83 2.52 10.96
CA PRO A 103 0.40 1.63 12.06
C PRO A 103 0.06 0.18 11.68
N SER A 104 0.14 -0.23 10.41
CA SER A 104 -0.38 -1.54 9.97
C SER A 104 0.69 -2.46 9.36
N ASN A 105 0.78 -3.68 9.91
CA ASN A 105 1.74 -4.73 9.51
C ASN A 105 1.58 -5.26 8.08
N THR A 106 0.49 -4.93 7.37
CA THR A 106 0.22 -5.43 6.00
C THR A 106 0.92 -4.61 4.90
N ALA A 107 1.63 -3.53 5.26
CA ALA A 107 2.21 -2.59 4.30
C ALA A 107 3.54 -3.06 3.65
N TYR A 108 4.26 -4.02 4.24
CA TYR A 108 5.66 -4.29 3.88
C TYR A 108 5.83 -4.94 2.49
N ILE A 109 5.08 -6.00 2.17
CA ILE A 109 5.20 -6.68 0.86
C ILE A 109 4.85 -5.71 -0.25
N ALA A 110 3.85 -4.85 -0.03
CA ALA A 110 3.42 -3.86 -1.00
C ALA A 110 4.49 -2.80 -1.27
N HIS A 111 5.14 -2.27 -0.23
CA HIS A 111 6.20 -1.28 -0.37
C HIS A 111 7.43 -1.86 -1.08
N ILE A 112 7.87 -3.06 -0.71
CA ILE A 112 8.99 -3.75 -1.35
C ILE A 112 8.66 -4.08 -2.81
N GLY A 113 7.48 -4.68 -3.06
CA GLY A 113 7.04 -5.03 -4.40
C GLY A 113 6.96 -3.81 -5.32
N GLY A 114 6.44 -2.70 -4.80
CA GLY A 114 6.40 -1.41 -5.48
C GLY A 114 7.80 -0.84 -5.79
N ALA A 115 8.69 -0.82 -4.79
CA ALA A 115 10.06 -0.35 -4.94
C ALA A 115 10.86 -1.16 -5.97
N VAL A 116 10.77 -2.50 -5.91
CA VAL A 116 11.42 -3.42 -6.84
C VAL A 116 10.86 -3.26 -8.25
N THR A 117 9.53 -3.18 -8.39
CA THR A 117 8.89 -2.98 -9.70
C THR A 117 9.29 -1.64 -10.32
N GLY A 118 9.26 -0.56 -9.53
CA GLY A 118 9.71 0.76 -9.97
C GLY A 118 11.18 0.78 -10.38
N PHE A 119 12.04 0.11 -9.62
CA PHE A 119 13.46 -0.06 -9.97
C PHE A 119 13.62 -0.78 -11.31
N ILE A 120 12.96 -1.93 -11.49
CA ILE A 120 13.07 -2.74 -12.71
C ILE A 120 12.61 -1.95 -13.94
N ILE A 121 11.42 -1.33 -13.87
CA ILE A 121 10.88 -0.53 -14.97
C ILE A 121 11.85 0.60 -15.34
N MET A 122 12.32 1.36 -14.34
CA MET A 122 13.20 2.48 -14.58
C MET A 122 14.58 2.03 -15.08
N TYR A 123 15.08 0.89 -14.60
CA TYR A 123 16.33 0.30 -15.08
C TYR A 123 16.24 -0.07 -16.57
N PHE A 124 15.17 -0.75 -16.98
CA PHE A 124 14.93 -1.07 -18.39
C PHE A 124 14.79 0.19 -19.26
N TRP A 125 14.05 1.19 -18.77
CA TRP A 125 13.82 2.41 -19.54
C TRP A 125 15.11 3.22 -19.71
N LYS A 126 15.91 3.36 -18.65
CA LYS A 126 17.23 4.01 -18.69
C LYS A 126 18.20 3.28 -19.63
N LYS A 127 18.13 1.95 -19.72
CA LYS A 127 18.98 1.20 -20.67
C LYS A 127 18.54 1.40 -22.13
N ASN A 128 17.23 1.50 -22.37
CA ASN A 128 16.66 1.61 -23.72
C ASN A 128 16.50 3.05 -24.22
N GLN A 129 16.77 4.08 -23.41
CA GLN A 129 16.62 5.48 -23.79
C GLN A 129 17.41 5.87 -25.05
N PHE A 130 18.53 5.19 -25.32
CA PHE A 130 19.37 5.43 -26.51
C PHE A 130 19.10 4.46 -27.68
N ASN A 131 18.25 3.44 -27.50
CA ASN A 131 17.99 2.46 -28.56
C ASN A 131 17.06 3.00 -29.66
N LYS A 132 16.22 3.99 -29.38
CA LYS A 132 15.24 4.51 -30.35
C LYS A 132 15.82 5.48 -31.39
N TYR A 133 17.03 6.01 -31.14
CA TYR A 133 17.68 7.03 -31.99
C TYR A 133 19.05 6.59 -32.54
N ARG A 134 19.39 5.30 -32.48
CA ARG A 134 20.58 4.77 -33.18
C ARG A 134 20.28 4.65 -34.67
N TRP A 135 20.87 5.55 -35.47
CA TRP A 135 21.02 5.34 -36.90
C TRP A 135 22.13 4.28 -37.04
N ASN A 136 21.82 3.15 -37.65
CA ASN A 136 22.85 2.19 -38.07
C ASN A 136 23.47 2.67 -39.37
#